data_AF-A8LRI8-F1
#
_entry.id   AF-A8LRI8-F1
#
_cell.length_a   1.000
_cell.length_b   1.000
_cell.length_c   1.000
_cell.angle_alpha   90.00
_cell.angle_beta   90.00
_cell.angle_gamma   90.00
#
_symmetry.space_group_name_H-M   'P 1'
#
loop_
_entity.id
_entity.type
_entity.pdbx_description
1 polymer ?
#
loop_
_entity_poly.entity_id
_entity_poly.type
_entity_poly.pdbx_seq_one_letter_code
_entity_poly.pdbx_strand_id
1 'polypeptide(L)'
;MHIQSAISILLAVALFAPSAAKAGFHENLLEQLGREIIDEMFEDPPAASPPASPPRTVESPQRQENRRVQSALNAFGFPAGVVDGDLGPRSRAAIGAYQAFMGFPGTGFLDEYQKGVLLNAHRRLQAGDGAAFPNVLAAEGTKGLLKAFTPTVGPSTYPDPQVAQGGRIGAPGAPFGGPEDLGVVPDLPVAVPSLPQAGPTATRMSERCEFVALTTRINQGLIQADAMLDADQALSEQFCEARSFALAAGQSYAVQIGFEEAQLVEICTRISAALGPVRAMMAGQSAQAVQARVVELGASLGMANLPKLAAYGKLCTAQGYRLDDAEIALSGALLSFAAGQRPHAELLAHHAREGFGLAAQGAAAFSWYDIALDALERGATPAFLPSKSAQRVAVMRAAIKSGQLQADTVGAVPMVPASGGGIPDLPLPQ
;
A
#
# COMPACT_ATOMS: atom_id res chain seq x y z
N MET A 1 28.51 15.95 55.36
CA MET A 1 28.85 16.22 56.78
C MET A 1 27.75 17.02 57.52
N HIS A 2 26.47 16.79 57.21
CA HIS A 2 25.33 17.47 57.89
C HIS A 2 24.25 16.51 58.42
N ILE A 3 24.37 15.19 58.18
CA ILE A 3 23.37 14.19 58.61
C ILE A 3 23.65 13.69 60.05
N GLN A 4 24.93 13.59 60.44
CA GLN A 4 25.31 13.13 61.78
C GLN A 4 24.96 14.11 62.91
N SER A 5 24.86 15.42 62.63
CA SER A 5 24.48 16.41 63.66
C SER A 5 22.96 16.48 63.91
N ALA A 6 22.12 16.06 62.95
CA ALA A 6 20.67 16.05 63.11
C ALA A 6 20.19 14.83 63.94
N ILE A 7 20.86 13.69 63.80
CA ILE A 7 20.53 12.45 64.53
C ILE A 7 20.79 12.60 66.04
N SER A 8 21.85 13.33 66.44
CA SER A 8 22.15 13.55 67.85
C SER A 8 21.17 14.49 68.57
N ILE A 9 20.51 15.41 67.86
CA ILE A 9 19.55 16.36 68.43
C ILE A 9 18.17 15.69 68.63
N LEU A 10 17.75 14.82 67.70
CA LEU A 10 16.48 14.07 67.82
C LEU A 10 16.52 12.99 68.92
N LEU A 11 17.67 12.34 69.13
CA LEU A 11 17.81 11.34 70.19
C LEU A 11 17.76 11.97 71.61
N ALA A 12 18.18 13.23 71.77
CA ALA A 12 18.21 13.93 73.05
C ALA A 12 16.81 14.39 73.52
N VAL A 13 15.90 14.70 72.59
CA VAL A 13 14.54 15.18 72.93
C VAL A 13 13.61 14.03 73.33
N ALA A 14 13.82 12.83 72.80
CA ALA A 14 13.01 11.66 73.12
C ALA A 14 13.34 11.02 74.49
N LEU A 15 14.56 11.22 75.01
CA LEU A 15 15.03 10.57 76.25
C LEU A 15 14.71 11.35 77.54
N PHE A 16 14.21 12.59 77.47
CA PHE A 16 13.98 13.45 78.65
C PHE A 16 12.54 13.97 78.82
N ALA A 17 11.55 13.47 78.09
CA ALA A 17 10.16 13.86 78.30
C ALA A 17 9.49 13.00 79.40
N PRO A 18 9.04 13.58 80.53
CA PRO A 18 8.40 12.82 81.60
C PRO A 18 7.01 12.28 81.22
N SER A 19 6.74 11.08 81.72
CA SER A 19 5.56 10.25 81.49
C SER A 19 4.29 10.80 82.16
N ALA A 20 3.75 11.92 81.68
CA ALA A 20 2.38 12.36 81.99
C ALA A 20 1.93 13.52 81.07
N ALA A 21 1.76 13.26 79.78
CA ALA A 21 0.98 14.14 78.89
C ALA A 21 0.47 13.36 77.66
N LYS A 22 -0.18 12.21 77.90
CA LYS A 22 -1.06 11.56 76.93
C LYS A 22 -2.44 12.20 77.07
N ALA A 23 -2.72 13.25 76.29
CA ALA A 23 -4.05 13.62 75.82
C ALA A 23 -3.98 14.90 74.98
N GLY A 24 -4.40 14.81 73.73
CA GLY A 24 -4.84 15.95 72.94
C GLY A 24 -3.75 16.73 72.20
N PHE A 25 -3.10 16.11 71.22
CA PHE A 25 -2.57 16.81 70.04
C PHE A 25 -2.24 15.79 68.93
N HIS A 26 -3.25 15.03 68.48
CA HIS A 26 -3.09 14.05 67.41
C HIS A 26 -4.28 14.10 66.47
N GLU A 27 -4.35 15.14 65.66
CA GLU A 27 -4.94 15.09 64.32
C GLU A 27 -4.33 16.25 63.53
N ASN A 28 -3.81 15.97 62.34
CA ASN A 28 -3.25 16.92 61.36
C ASN A 28 -1.77 17.32 61.40
N LEU A 29 -0.84 16.48 61.91
CA LEU A 29 0.58 16.62 61.53
C LEU A 29 1.26 15.33 61.03
N LEU A 30 0.69 14.16 61.30
CA LEU A 30 1.24 12.88 60.82
C LEU A 30 0.77 12.50 59.40
N GLU A 31 -0.29 13.10 58.86
CA GLU A 31 -0.67 12.86 57.45
C GLU A 31 0.11 13.70 56.44
N GLN A 32 0.68 14.84 56.85
CA GLN A 32 1.45 15.71 55.95
C GLN A 32 2.95 15.40 55.92
N LEU A 33 3.48 14.64 56.88
CA LEU A 33 4.89 14.23 56.89
C LEU A 33 5.09 12.74 56.50
N GLY A 34 4.01 12.01 56.19
CA GLY A 34 4.05 10.59 55.84
C GLY A 34 4.19 10.26 54.35
N ARG A 35 4.19 11.24 53.44
CA ARG A 35 4.26 10.99 51.97
C ARG A 35 5.59 11.34 51.31
N GLU A 36 6.56 11.90 52.01
CA GLU A 36 7.87 12.24 51.43
C GLU A 36 9.03 11.40 51.98
N ILE A 37 8.81 10.47 52.92
CA ILE A 37 9.90 9.70 53.56
C ILE A 37 9.71 8.15 53.47
N ILE A 38 8.52 7.67 53.05
CA ILE A 38 8.20 6.22 53.01
C ILE A 38 8.37 5.61 51.59
N ASP A 39 9.20 6.20 50.72
CA ASP A 39 9.58 5.57 49.43
C ASP A 39 11.08 5.24 49.37
N GLU A 40 11.88 5.59 50.39
CA GLU A 40 13.34 5.38 50.39
C GLU A 40 13.85 4.34 51.43
N MET A 41 12.99 3.71 52.23
CA MET A 41 13.47 2.89 53.37
C MET A 41 12.90 1.47 53.52
N PHE A 42 12.04 0.98 52.62
CA PHE A 42 11.63 -0.43 52.61
C PHE A 42 11.45 -0.97 51.18
N GLU A 43 12.57 -1.17 50.48
CA GLU A 43 12.62 -2.17 49.40
C GLU A 43 13.18 -3.48 49.99
N ASP A 44 12.44 -4.57 49.81
CA ASP A 44 12.93 -5.95 50.00
C ASP A 44 14.22 -6.17 49.17
N PRO A 45 15.19 -6.96 49.66
CA PRO A 45 16.36 -7.31 48.85
C PRO A 45 15.89 -8.02 47.57
N PRO A 46 16.28 -7.57 46.37
CA PRO A 46 15.81 -8.18 45.14
C PRO A 46 16.27 -9.65 45.10
N ALA A 47 15.31 -10.55 44.96
CA ALA A 47 15.57 -11.93 44.61
C ALA A 47 16.50 -11.99 43.38
N ALA A 48 17.49 -12.88 43.42
CA ALA A 48 18.43 -13.09 42.32
C ALA A 48 17.68 -13.14 40.98
N SER A 49 18.00 -12.20 40.10
CA SER A 49 17.36 -12.10 38.79
C SER A 49 17.62 -13.39 38.00
N PRO A 50 16.63 -13.94 37.28
CA PRO A 50 16.93 -14.94 36.26
C PRO A 50 17.93 -14.32 35.26
N PRO A 51 18.78 -15.13 34.59
CA PRO A 51 19.77 -14.58 33.66
C PRO A 51 19.05 -13.65 32.67
N ALA A 52 19.56 -12.41 32.56
CA ALA A 52 19.01 -11.41 31.68
C ALA A 52 18.87 -12.00 30.28
N SER A 53 17.64 -12.03 29.75
CA SER A 53 17.43 -12.23 28.33
C SER A 53 18.34 -11.25 27.58
N PRO A 54 19.06 -11.68 26.53
CA PRO A 54 19.90 -10.78 25.77
C PRO A 54 19.05 -9.58 25.31
N PRO A 55 19.64 -8.38 25.15
CA PRO A 55 18.90 -7.24 24.65
C PRO A 55 18.16 -7.68 23.39
N ARG A 56 16.83 -7.51 23.36
CA ARG A 56 16.09 -7.65 22.10
C ARG A 56 16.62 -6.53 21.22
N THR A 57 17.67 -6.83 20.46
CA THR A 57 18.16 -6.01 19.36
C THR A 57 16.94 -5.69 18.53
N VAL A 58 16.48 -4.44 18.57
CA VAL A 58 15.46 -3.96 17.66
C VAL A 58 15.98 -4.31 16.28
N GLU A 59 15.27 -5.20 15.62
CA GLU A 59 15.75 -5.79 14.42
C GLU A 59 15.68 -4.74 13.33
N SER A 60 16.82 -4.34 12.79
CA SER A 60 16.86 -3.29 11.76
C SER A 60 15.94 -3.71 10.59
N PRO A 61 15.18 -2.78 9.99
CA PRO A 61 14.36 -3.06 8.81
C PRO A 61 15.13 -3.79 7.71
N GLN A 62 16.43 -3.47 7.56
CA GLN A 62 17.32 -4.16 6.62
C GLN A 62 17.51 -5.64 6.93
N ARG A 63 17.75 -6.01 8.19
CA ARG A 63 17.84 -7.43 8.60
C ARG A 63 16.52 -8.17 8.35
N GLN A 64 15.38 -7.53 8.64
CA GLN A 64 14.08 -8.13 8.35
C GLN A 64 13.87 -8.38 6.85
N GLU A 65 14.27 -7.43 6.00
CA GLU A 65 14.22 -7.59 4.55
C GLU A 65 15.17 -8.69 4.07
N ASN A 66 16.41 -8.72 4.56
CA ASN A 66 17.40 -9.73 4.22
C ASN A 66 16.91 -11.15 4.57
N ARG A 67 16.22 -11.30 5.70
CA ARG A 67 15.57 -12.57 6.05
C ARG A 67 14.48 -12.95 5.06
N ARG A 68 13.67 -12.00 4.58
CA ARG A 68 12.66 -12.29 3.55
C ARG A 68 13.34 -12.78 2.26
N VAL A 69 14.48 -12.19 1.90
CA VAL A 69 15.29 -12.65 0.76
C VAL A 69 15.82 -14.07 0.99
N GLN A 70 16.42 -14.36 2.15
CA GLN A 70 16.92 -15.70 2.49
C GLN A 70 15.80 -16.75 2.50
N SER A 71 14.64 -16.43 3.10
CA SER A 71 13.45 -17.28 3.09
C SER A 71 12.97 -17.57 1.67
N ALA A 72 12.88 -16.54 0.82
CA ALA A 72 12.45 -16.69 -0.56
C ALA A 72 13.43 -17.56 -1.37
N LEU A 73 14.74 -17.30 -1.26
CA LEU A 73 15.78 -18.09 -1.91
C LEU A 73 15.68 -19.57 -1.50
N ASN A 74 15.59 -19.83 -0.21
CA ASN A 74 15.47 -21.19 0.32
C ASN A 74 14.19 -21.89 -0.17
N ALA A 75 13.05 -21.19 -0.17
CA ALA A 75 11.77 -21.74 -0.64
C ALA A 75 11.78 -22.14 -2.12
N PHE A 76 12.57 -21.46 -2.94
CA PHE A 76 12.78 -21.78 -4.36
C PHE A 76 13.98 -22.70 -4.62
N GLY A 77 14.56 -23.30 -3.58
CA GLY A 77 15.66 -24.26 -3.73
C GLY A 77 16.99 -23.61 -4.11
N PHE A 78 17.21 -22.35 -3.74
CA PHE A 78 18.53 -21.71 -3.73
C PHE A 78 19.03 -21.67 -2.27
N PRO A 79 20.05 -22.46 -1.89
CA PRO A 79 20.43 -22.66 -0.50
C PRO A 79 21.16 -21.42 0.06
N ALA A 80 20.40 -20.47 0.61
CA ALA A 80 20.91 -19.22 1.17
C ALA A 80 21.49 -19.39 2.58
N GLY A 81 21.27 -20.54 3.22
CA GLY A 81 21.67 -20.82 4.61
C GLY A 81 20.53 -20.56 5.60
N VAL A 82 20.90 -20.33 6.86
CA VAL A 82 19.94 -19.98 7.91
C VAL A 82 19.33 -18.62 7.61
N VAL A 83 18.06 -18.44 7.97
CA VAL A 83 17.34 -17.17 7.82
C VAL A 83 17.67 -16.26 9.02
N ASP A 84 18.83 -15.64 8.99
CA ASP A 84 19.39 -14.82 10.07
C ASP A 84 19.41 -13.31 9.75
N GLY A 85 19.19 -12.93 8.49
CA GLY A 85 19.22 -11.54 8.01
C GLY A 85 20.60 -11.05 7.62
N ASP A 86 21.63 -11.90 7.72
CA ASP A 86 22.99 -11.59 7.32
C ASP A 86 23.29 -12.24 5.96
N LEU A 87 23.39 -11.40 4.91
CA LEU A 87 23.65 -11.87 3.54
C LEU A 87 25.13 -12.23 3.33
N GLY A 88 25.55 -13.31 3.98
CA GLY A 88 26.90 -13.86 3.91
C GLY A 88 27.21 -14.61 2.59
N PRO A 89 28.35 -15.31 2.52
CA PRO A 89 28.80 -15.98 1.30
C PRO A 89 27.78 -16.98 0.73
N ARG A 90 27.07 -17.72 1.59
CA ARG A 90 26.02 -18.66 1.15
C ARG A 90 24.83 -17.95 0.51
N SER A 91 24.35 -16.86 1.11
CA SER A 91 23.28 -16.06 0.53
C SER A 91 23.72 -15.42 -0.79
N ARG A 92 24.96 -14.93 -0.89
CA ARG A 92 25.50 -14.38 -2.15
C ARG A 92 25.61 -15.44 -3.26
N ALA A 93 26.06 -16.65 -2.93
CA ALA A 93 26.05 -17.77 -3.87
C ALA A 93 24.62 -18.13 -4.32
N ALA A 94 23.66 -18.16 -3.39
CA ALA A 94 22.25 -18.40 -3.70
C ALA A 94 21.65 -17.31 -4.60
N ILE A 95 22.00 -16.04 -4.37
CA ILE A 95 21.61 -14.91 -5.23
C ILE A 95 22.19 -15.09 -6.64
N GLY A 96 23.47 -15.44 -6.77
CA GLY A 96 24.10 -15.69 -8.07
C GLY A 96 23.43 -16.84 -8.83
N ALA A 97 23.07 -17.93 -8.13
CA ALA A 97 22.34 -19.05 -8.72
C ALA A 97 20.91 -18.67 -9.14
N TYR A 98 20.21 -17.85 -8.34
CA TYR A 98 18.91 -17.29 -8.69
C TYR A 98 19.00 -16.41 -9.94
N GLN A 99 20.00 -15.53 -10.00
CA GLN A 99 20.24 -14.66 -11.15
C GLN A 99 20.49 -15.47 -12.42
N ALA A 100 21.41 -16.44 -12.36
CA ALA A 100 21.69 -17.33 -13.48
C ALA A 100 20.44 -18.09 -13.93
N PHE A 101 19.64 -18.59 -12.99
CA PHE A 101 18.40 -19.30 -13.30
C PHE A 101 17.38 -18.42 -14.02
N MET A 102 17.22 -17.17 -13.58
CA MET A 102 16.31 -16.19 -14.17
C MET A 102 16.88 -15.51 -15.43
N GLY A 103 18.14 -15.78 -15.81
CA GLY A 103 18.79 -15.12 -16.95
C GLY A 103 19.28 -13.69 -16.67
N PHE A 104 19.40 -13.31 -15.40
CA PHE A 104 20.04 -12.06 -14.98
C PHE A 104 21.57 -12.19 -14.96
N PRO A 105 22.31 -11.06 -14.98
CA PRO A 105 23.74 -11.07 -14.67
C PRO A 105 24.01 -11.64 -13.27
N GLY A 106 24.84 -12.69 -13.18
CA GLY A 106 25.20 -13.39 -11.94
C GLY A 106 26.17 -12.63 -11.04
N THR A 107 25.78 -11.44 -10.58
CA THR A 107 26.62 -10.56 -9.74
C THR A 107 26.73 -11.01 -8.29
N GLY A 108 25.79 -11.83 -7.80
CA GLY A 108 25.67 -12.20 -6.39
C GLY A 108 25.07 -11.11 -5.50
N PHE A 109 24.59 -10.01 -6.10
CA PHE A 109 23.90 -8.90 -5.44
C PHE A 109 22.57 -8.60 -6.12
N LEU A 110 21.48 -8.58 -5.35
CA LEU A 110 20.16 -8.21 -5.86
C LEU A 110 20.03 -6.70 -6.00
N ASP A 111 19.61 -6.24 -7.17
CA ASP A 111 19.01 -4.90 -7.30
C ASP A 111 17.54 -4.92 -6.86
N GLU A 112 16.92 -3.73 -6.79
CA GLU A 112 15.53 -3.59 -6.36
C GLU A 112 14.53 -4.37 -7.24
N TYR A 113 14.79 -4.46 -8.54
CA TYR A 113 13.92 -5.17 -9.47
C TYR A 113 14.02 -6.69 -9.25
N GLN A 114 15.23 -7.24 -9.23
CA GLN A 114 15.50 -8.67 -9.00
C GLN A 114 14.96 -9.12 -7.62
N LYS A 115 15.16 -8.30 -6.59
CA LYS A 115 14.59 -8.51 -5.26
C LYS A 115 13.05 -8.52 -5.32
N GLY A 116 12.46 -7.57 -6.04
CA GLY A 116 11.00 -7.50 -6.25
C GLY A 116 10.44 -8.76 -6.91
N VAL A 117 11.09 -9.27 -7.97
CA VAL A 117 10.70 -10.51 -8.67
C VAL A 117 10.72 -11.71 -7.72
N LEU A 118 11.84 -11.90 -6.99
CA LEU A 118 12.01 -13.00 -6.04
C LEU A 118 10.94 -12.97 -4.93
N LEU A 119 10.74 -11.80 -4.31
CA LEU A 119 9.80 -11.65 -3.19
C LEU A 119 8.33 -11.73 -3.64
N ASN A 120 8.00 -11.25 -4.83
CA ASN A 120 6.65 -11.39 -5.40
C ASN A 120 6.32 -12.86 -5.66
N ALA A 121 7.22 -13.59 -6.33
CA ALA A 121 7.04 -15.01 -6.56
C ALA A 121 6.91 -15.79 -5.25
N HIS A 122 7.70 -15.46 -4.23
CA HIS A 122 7.62 -16.13 -2.92
C HIS A 122 6.25 -15.94 -2.25
N ARG A 123 5.67 -14.73 -2.35
CA ARG A 123 4.32 -14.44 -1.86
C ARG A 123 3.27 -15.29 -2.58
N ARG A 124 3.38 -15.44 -3.90
CA ARG A 124 2.49 -16.29 -4.71
C ARG A 124 2.61 -17.76 -4.33
N LEU A 125 3.84 -18.23 -4.10
CA LEU A 125 4.10 -19.58 -3.60
C LEU A 125 3.42 -19.81 -2.23
N GLN A 126 3.50 -18.84 -1.32
CA GLN A 126 2.83 -18.90 -0.01
C GLN A 126 1.30 -18.85 -0.11
N ALA A 127 0.75 -18.14 -1.11
CA ALA A 127 -0.68 -18.07 -1.38
C ALA A 127 -1.24 -19.35 -2.00
N GLY A 128 -0.39 -20.31 -2.39
CA GLY A 128 -0.81 -21.58 -2.98
C GLY A 128 -0.92 -21.57 -4.51
N ASP A 129 -0.53 -20.48 -5.18
CA ASP A 129 -0.59 -20.33 -6.65
C ASP A 129 0.19 -21.42 -7.41
N GLY A 130 1.11 -22.12 -6.75
CA GLY A 130 1.85 -23.24 -7.33
C GLY A 130 0.93 -24.37 -7.79
N ALA A 131 -0.25 -24.52 -7.20
CA ALA A 131 -1.24 -25.54 -7.58
C ALA A 131 -1.71 -25.39 -9.03
N ALA A 132 -1.64 -24.19 -9.61
CA ALA A 132 -1.97 -23.95 -11.01
C ALA A 132 -0.94 -24.56 -11.98
N PHE A 133 0.27 -24.91 -11.50
CA PHE A 133 1.38 -25.39 -12.31
C PHE A 133 1.87 -26.78 -11.86
N PRO A 134 0.99 -27.80 -11.82
CA PRO A 134 1.34 -29.12 -11.28
C PRO A 134 2.47 -29.78 -12.06
N ASN A 135 2.52 -29.59 -13.39
CA ASN A 135 3.57 -30.15 -14.24
C ASN A 135 4.93 -29.50 -13.99
N VAL A 136 4.95 -28.20 -13.73
CA VAL A 136 6.19 -27.46 -13.42
C VAL A 136 6.73 -27.88 -12.06
N LEU A 137 5.85 -27.96 -11.05
CA LEU A 137 6.20 -28.47 -9.73
C LEU A 137 6.74 -29.90 -9.79
N ALA A 138 6.12 -30.78 -10.58
CA ALA A 138 6.56 -32.17 -10.73
C ALA A 138 7.92 -32.28 -11.44
N ALA A 139 8.17 -31.47 -12.47
CA ALA A 139 9.39 -31.54 -13.27
C ALA A 139 10.58 -30.81 -12.64
N GLU A 140 10.35 -29.64 -12.04
CA GLU A 140 11.39 -28.68 -11.65
C GLU A 140 11.28 -28.19 -10.20
N GLY A 141 10.29 -28.70 -9.46
CA GLY A 141 10.01 -28.29 -8.09
C GLY A 141 9.59 -26.82 -8.01
N THR A 142 9.75 -26.24 -6.82
CA THR A 142 9.40 -24.83 -6.59
C THR A 142 10.26 -23.89 -7.42
N LYS A 143 11.49 -24.27 -7.79
CA LYS A 143 12.37 -23.44 -8.61
C LYS A 143 11.76 -23.14 -9.99
N GLY A 144 11.14 -24.11 -10.65
CA GLY A 144 10.44 -23.90 -11.93
C GLY A 144 9.31 -22.88 -11.83
N LEU A 145 8.65 -22.79 -10.67
CA LEU A 145 7.58 -21.82 -10.43
C LEU A 145 8.05 -20.37 -10.53
N LEU A 146 9.33 -20.06 -10.28
CA LEU A 146 9.84 -18.69 -10.45
C LEU A 146 9.69 -18.18 -11.88
N LYS A 147 9.99 -19.03 -12.86
CA LYS A 147 9.83 -18.71 -14.28
C LYS A 147 8.36 -18.71 -14.68
N ALA A 148 7.60 -19.68 -14.17
CA ALA A 148 6.16 -19.77 -14.42
C ALA A 148 5.39 -18.53 -13.88
N PHE A 149 5.79 -18.00 -12.72
CA PHE A 149 5.21 -16.79 -12.13
C PHE A 149 5.73 -15.50 -12.75
N THR A 150 6.85 -15.54 -13.48
CA THR A 150 7.55 -14.36 -14.00
C THR A 150 7.93 -14.53 -15.49
N PRO A 151 6.95 -14.65 -16.40
CA PRO A 151 7.21 -15.00 -17.79
C PRO A 151 7.94 -13.93 -18.60
N THR A 152 8.09 -12.71 -18.07
CA THR A 152 8.76 -11.57 -18.72
C THR A 152 10.27 -11.53 -18.53
N VAL A 153 10.84 -12.43 -17.73
CA VAL A 153 12.28 -12.49 -17.46
C VAL A 153 12.88 -13.72 -18.17
N GLY A 154 13.47 -13.48 -19.35
CA GLY A 154 14.04 -14.53 -20.20
C GLY A 154 12.97 -15.31 -21.00
N PRO A 155 13.38 -16.27 -21.84
CA PRO A 155 12.43 -17.12 -22.55
C PRO A 155 11.66 -17.98 -21.55
N SER A 156 10.43 -17.59 -21.25
CA SER A 156 9.51 -18.43 -20.47
C SER A 156 9.12 -19.65 -21.30
N THR A 157 9.60 -20.82 -20.89
CA THR A 157 9.24 -22.10 -21.49
C THR A 157 7.94 -22.68 -20.91
N TYR A 158 7.37 -22.04 -19.89
CA TYR A 158 6.11 -22.47 -19.26
C TYR A 158 4.99 -21.55 -19.72
N PRO A 159 4.10 -22.02 -20.61
CA PRO A 159 2.84 -21.32 -20.83
C PRO A 159 2.03 -21.37 -19.53
N ASP A 160 1.47 -20.22 -19.16
CA ASP A 160 0.56 -20.13 -18.03
C ASP A 160 -0.66 -21.05 -18.29
N PRO A 161 -0.95 -22.05 -17.43
CA PRO A 161 -2.10 -22.92 -17.57
C PRO A 161 -3.43 -22.16 -17.59
N GLN A 162 -3.49 -20.95 -17.02
CA GLN A 162 -4.67 -20.08 -17.12
C GLN A 162 -4.81 -19.39 -18.48
N VAL A 163 -3.75 -19.36 -19.29
CA VAL A 163 -3.75 -18.80 -20.66
C VAL A 163 -3.97 -19.90 -21.72
N ALA A 164 -3.66 -21.17 -21.41
CA ALA A 164 -3.73 -22.28 -22.36
C ALA A 164 -5.09 -23.00 -22.45
N GLN A 165 -6.10 -22.64 -21.65
CA GLN A 165 -7.45 -23.17 -21.79
C GLN A 165 -8.50 -22.07 -21.87
N GLY A 166 -8.94 -21.74 -23.08
CA GLY A 166 -10.26 -21.17 -23.34
C GLY A 166 -11.40 -22.17 -23.08
N GLY A 167 -11.29 -22.97 -22.02
CA GLY A 167 -12.21 -24.04 -21.64
C GLY A 167 -12.77 -23.77 -20.26
N ARG A 168 -14.11 -23.76 -20.16
CA ARG A 168 -14.87 -23.67 -18.91
C ARG A 168 -14.30 -24.64 -17.86
N ILE A 169 -13.93 -24.10 -16.70
CA ILE A 169 -13.59 -24.92 -15.53
C ILE A 169 -14.88 -25.63 -15.07
N GLY A 170 -14.96 -26.93 -15.32
CA GLY A 170 -15.95 -27.81 -14.68
C GLY A 170 -15.62 -27.99 -13.21
N ALA A 171 -16.62 -27.89 -12.35
CA ALA A 171 -16.51 -28.16 -10.93
C ALA A 171 -16.05 -29.63 -10.67
N PRO A 172 -15.35 -29.92 -9.56
CA PRO A 172 -14.96 -31.28 -9.23
C PRO A 172 -16.21 -32.12 -8.91
N GLY A 173 -16.48 -33.12 -9.75
CA GLY A 173 -17.53 -34.11 -9.51
C GLY A 173 -17.09 -35.14 -8.46
N ALA A 174 -17.66 -35.07 -7.27
CA ALA A 174 -17.84 -36.24 -6.42
C ALA A 174 -19.02 -37.07 -6.97
N PRO A 175 -18.99 -38.42 -6.93
CA PRO A 175 -20.03 -39.25 -7.50
C PRO A 175 -21.23 -39.27 -6.54
N PHE A 176 -22.22 -38.41 -6.79
CA PHE A 176 -23.55 -38.60 -6.21
C PHE A 176 -24.35 -39.53 -7.12
N GLY A 177 -24.90 -40.58 -6.49
CA GLY A 177 -25.73 -41.60 -7.12
C GLY A 177 -26.98 -41.02 -7.79
N GLY A 178 -27.53 -41.81 -8.70
CA GLY A 178 -28.70 -41.44 -9.49
C GLY A 178 -29.94 -41.07 -8.66
N PRO A 179 -30.96 -40.48 -9.30
CA PRO A 179 -32.07 -39.86 -8.62
C PRO A 179 -32.98 -40.91 -7.97
N GLU A 180 -32.98 -40.94 -6.63
CA GLU A 180 -34.15 -41.38 -5.89
C GLU A 180 -35.12 -40.20 -5.77
N ASP A 181 -36.39 -40.51 -6.04
CA ASP A 181 -37.56 -39.65 -5.95
C ASP A 181 -37.66 -38.98 -4.57
N LEU A 182 -37.42 -37.66 -4.51
CA LEU A 182 -37.72 -36.83 -3.36
C LEU A 182 -38.86 -35.89 -3.74
N GLY A 183 -40.02 -36.18 -3.18
CA GLY A 183 -41.31 -35.59 -3.50
C GLY A 183 -41.43 -34.06 -3.40
N VAL A 184 -42.60 -33.61 -3.82
CA VAL A 184 -43.06 -32.22 -3.95
C VAL A 184 -42.64 -31.35 -2.76
N VAL A 185 -41.80 -30.34 -3.03
CA VAL A 185 -41.58 -29.19 -2.14
C VAL A 185 -42.78 -28.24 -2.23
N PRO A 186 -43.42 -27.85 -1.12
CA PRO A 186 -44.53 -26.89 -1.14
C PRO A 186 -44.02 -25.47 -1.45
N ASP A 187 -44.82 -24.75 -2.23
CA ASP A 187 -44.61 -23.36 -2.64
C ASP A 187 -44.47 -22.44 -1.41
N LEU A 188 -43.26 -21.90 -1.19
CA LEU A 188 -43.05 -20.76 -0.29
C LEU A 188 -42.84 -19.51 -1.14
N PRO A 189 -43.55 -18.40 -0.88
CA PRO A 189 -43.33 -17.16 -1.61
C PRO A 189 -42.01 -16.53 -1.16
N VAL A 190 -40.93 -16.86 -1.85
CA VAL A 190 -39.66 -16.12 -1.73
C VAL A 190 -39.71 -15.00 -2.76
N ALA A 191 -40.14 -13.82 -2.32
CA ALA A 191 -39.87 -12.60 -3.06
C ALA A 191 -38.36 -12.38 -3.03
N VAL A 192 -37.67 -12.76 -4.11
CA VAL A 192 -36.26 -12.44 -4.31
C VAL A 192 -36.19 -10.92 -4.46
N PRO A 193 -35.48 -10.19 -3.57
CA PRO A 193 -35.31 -8.77 -3.75
C PRO A 193 -34.61 -8.53 -5.09
N SER A 194 -35.12 -7.58 -5.88
CA SER A 194 -34.44 -7.14 -7.09
C SER A 194 -33.01 -6.72 -6.72
N LEU A 195 -32.02 -7.22 -7.47
CA LEU A 195 -30.65 -6.72 -7.36
C LEU A 195 -30.69 -5.19 -7.50
N PRO A 196 -30.10 -4.42 -6.56
CA PRO A 196 -29.97 -2.99 -6.75
C PRO A 196 -29.26 -2.76 -8.09
N GLN A 197 -29.84 -1.90 -8.94
CA GLN A 197 -29.15 -1.44 -10.14
C GLN A 197 -27.82 -0.86 -9.69
N ALA A 198 -26.72 -1.36 -10.27
CA ALA A 198 -25.41 -0.78 -10.05
C ALA A 198 -25.45 0.69 -10.49
N GLY A 199 -25.62 1.59 -9.52
CA GLY A 199 -25.16 2.97 -9.67
C GLY A 199 -23.65 2.94 -9.92
N PRO A 200 -23.06 4.03 -10.45
CA PRO A 200 -21.63 4.08 -10.79
C PRO A 200 -20.84 3.63 -9.56
N THR A 201 -20.30 2.43 -9.67
CA THR A 201 -19.74 1.67 -8.58
C THR A 201 -18.43 2.34 -8.23
N ALA A 202 -18.16 2.59 -6.96
CA ALA A 202 -16.79 2.91 -6.55
C ALA A 202 -15.93 1.68 -6.87
N THR A 203 -15.34 1.63 -8.06
CA THR A 203 -14.35 0.62 -8.43
C THR A 203 -13.16 0.85 -7.53
N ARG A 204 -12.88 -0.10 -6.65
CA ARG A 204 -11.71 -0.05 -5.77
C ARG A 204 -10.45 0.16 -6.62
N MET A 205 -9.50 0.98 -6.16
CA MET A 205 -8.29 1.25 -6.94
C MET A 205 -7.47 -0.04 -7.13
N SER A 206 -7.49 -0.93 -6.12
CA SER A 206 -6.90 -2.25 -6.21
C SER A 206 -7.55 -3.10 -7.30
N GLU A 207 -8.89 -3.14 -7.35
CA GLU A 207 -9.65 -3.90 -8.34
C GLU A 207 -9.42 -3.38 -9.76
N ARG A 208 -9.41 -2.05 -9.95
CA ARG A 208 -9.03 -1.45 -11.23
C ARG A 208 -7.61 -1.87 -11.63
N CYS A 209 -6.66 -1.83 -10.71
CA CYS A 209 -5.28 -2.22 -11.04
C CYS A 209 -5.11 -3.73 -11.28
N GLU A 210 -5.92 -4.57 -10.65
CA GLU A 210 -5.98 -6.00 -10.97
C GLU A 210 -6.51 -6.24 -12.40
N PHE A 211 -7.57 -5.51 -12.79
CA PHE A 211 -8.09 -5.55 -14.16
C PHE A 211 -7.07 -5.04 -15.18
N VAL A 212 -6.44 -3.89 -14.91
CA VAL A 212 -5.39 -3.32 -15.77
C VAL A 212 -4.25 -4.31 -15.94
N ALA A 213 -3.82 -4.98 -14.87
CA ALA A 213 -2.77 -5.98 -14.93
C ALA A 213 -3.18 -7.23 -15.73
N LEU A 214 -4.45 -7.62 -15.72
CA LEU A 214 -4.98 -8.67 -16.60
C LEU A 214 -4.90 -8.24 -18.07
N THR A 215 -5.39 -7.04 -18.41
CA THR A 215 -5.38 -6.52 -19.78
C THR A 215 -3.96 -6.30 -20.30
N THR A 216 -3.05 -5.81 -19.45
CA THR A 216 -1.62 -5.68 -19.76
C THR A 216 -1.02 -7.03 -20.16
N ARG A 217 -1.37 -8.11 -19.43
CA ARG A 217 -0.90 -9.47 -19.75
C ARG A 217 -1.47 -9.98 -21.06
N ILE A 218 -2.75 -9.72 -21.33
CA ILE A 218 -3.39 -10.06 -22.62
C ILE A 218 -2.68 -9.35 -23.78
N ASN A 219 -2.28 -8.09 -23.57
CA ASN A 219 -1.54 -7.27 -24.53
C ASN A 219 -0.03 -7.58 -24.57
N GLN A 220 0.43 -8.62 -23.87
CA GLN A 220 1.83 -9.07 -23.83
C GLN A 220 2.81 -8.04 -23.26
N GLY A 221 2.33 -7.07 -22.49
CA GLY A 221 3.16 -6.04 -21.88
C GLY A 221 2.46 -4.69 -21.79
N LEU A 222 3.18 -3.73 -21.21
CA LEU A 222 2.73 -2.34 -21.11
C LEU A 222 2.68 -1.72 -22.51
N ILE A 223 1.66 -0.90 -22.75
CA ILE A 223 1.53 -0.13 -23.97
C ILE A 223 2.68 0.87 -24.09
N GLN A 224 3.36 0.85 -25.23
CA GLN A 224 4.45 1.77 -25.55
C GLN A 224 3.95 2.96 -26.36
N ALA A 225 4.68 4.07 -26.31
CA ALA A 225 4.28 5.32 -26.96
C ALA A 225 4.15 5.20 -28.49
N ASP A 226 4.97 4.34 -29.11
CA ASP A 226 5.00 4.03 -30.53
C ASP A 226 3.97 2.96 -30.95
N ALA A 227 3.34 2.29 -29.99
CA ALA A 227 2.35 1.23 -30.17
C ALA A 227 1.05 1.52 -29.38
N MET A 228 0.56 2.75 -29.47
CA MET A 228 -0.61 3.24 -28.73
C MET A 228 -1.93 2.75 -29.33
N LEU A 229 -2.38 1.55 -28.91
CA LEU A 229 -3.62 0.94 -29.37
C LEU A 229 -4.83 1.30 -28.50
N ASP A 230 -4.61 1.50 -27.19
CA ASP A 230 -5.64 1.84 -26.22
C ASP A 230 -5.09 2.88 -25.23
N ALA A 231 -5.56 4.11 -25.38
CA ALA A 231 -5.12 5.23 -24.56
C ALA A 231 -5.59 5.14 -23.11
N ASP A 232 -6.80 4.60 -22.87
CA ASP A 232 -7.33 4.46 -21.51
C ASP A 232 -6.56 3.39 -20.74
N GLN A 233 -6.31 2.24 -21.38
CA GLN A 233 -5.48 1.18 -20.83
C GLN A 233 -4.05 1.68 -20.56
N ALA A 234 -3.43 2.39 -21.52
CA ALA A 234 -2.07 2.91 -21.35
C ALA A 234 -1.96 3.86 -20.16
N LEU A 235 -2.90 4.79 -20.01
CA LEU A 235 -2.91 5.68 -18.85
C LEU A 235 -3.28 4.95 -17.56
N SER A 236 -4.06 3.87 -17.60
CA SER A 236 -4.38 3.08 -16.42
C SER A 236 -3.20 2.24 -15.95
N GLU A 237 -2.40 1.72 -16.88
CA GLU A 237 -1.11 1.10 -16.61
C GLU A 237 -0.16 2.07 -15.89
N GLN A 238 -0.08 3.32 -16.37
CA GLN A 238 0.73 4.36 -15.74
C GLN A 238 0.28 4.67 -14.31
N PHE A 239 -1.04 4.73 -14.05
CA PHE A 239 -1.58 4.89 -12.71
C PHE A 239 -1.14 3.75 -11.78
N CYS A 240 -1.28 2.50 -12.23
CA CYS A 240 -1.01 1.34 -11.39
C CYS A 240 0.48 1.17 -11.06
N GLU A 241 1.38 1.51 -11.99
CA GLU A 241 2.81 1.64 -11.70
C GLU A 241 3.07 2.76 -10.66
N ALA A 242 2.46 3.94 -10.84
CA ALA A 242 2.63 5.07 -9.90
C ALA A 242 2.08 4.78 -8.50
N ARG A 243 0.91 4.15 -8.40
CA ARG A 243 0.30 3.67 -7.14
C ARG A 243 1.24 2.72 -6.41
N SER A 244 1.78 1.73 -7.12
CA SER A 244 2.70 0.75 -6.55
C SER A 244 3.99 1.40 -6.06
N PHE A 245 4.53 2.36 -6.81
CA PHE A 245 5.70 3.13 -6.40
C PHE A 245 5.42 3.99 -5.16
N ALA A 246 4.30 4.71 -5.15
CA ALA A 246 3.91 5.59 -4.04
C ALA A 246 3.70 4.80 -2.74
N LEU A 247 3.10 3.60 -2.82
CA LEU A 247 2.98 2.66 -1.70
C LEU A 247 4.35 2.31 -1.09
N ALA A 248 5.29 1.84 -1.91
CA ALA A 248 6.61 1.41 -1.46
C ALA A 248 7.44 2.58 -0.92
N ALA A 249 7.39 3.74 -1.61
CA ALA A 249 8.10 4.94 -1.19
C ALA A 249 7.57 5.49 0.15
N GLY A 250 6.25 5.54 0.33
CA GLY A 250 5.64 6.01 1.57
C GLY A 250 5.85 5.05 2.75
N GLN A 251 5.86 3.73 2.51
CA GLN A 251 6.25 2.74 3.52
C GLN A 251 7.68 2.98 4.02
N SER A 252 8.62 3.13 3.09
CA SER A 252 10.02 3.38 3.42
C SER A 252 10.17 4.69 4.19
N TYR A 253 9.42 5.72 3.80
CA TYR A 253 9.45 7.02 4.47
C TYR A 253 8.83 6.99 5.87
N ALA A 254 7.70 6.29 6.07
CA ALA A 254 7.05 6.15 7.38
C ALA A 254 7.98 5.47 8.41
N VAL A 255 8.73 4.45 7.98
CA VAL A 255 9.74 3.78 8.81
C VAL A 255 10.87 4.72 9.21
N GLN A 256 11.36 5.56 8.30
CA GLN A 256 12.46 6.50 8.58
C GLN A 256 12.13 7.52 9.66
N ILE A 257 10.87 7.95 9.72
CA ILE A 257 10.40 8.99 10.65
C ILE A 257 9.75 8.42 11.92
N GLY A 258 9.55 7.10 12.00
CA GLY A 258 9.04 6.42 13.20
C GLY A 258 7.56 6.64 13.49
N PHE A 259 6.71 6.80 12.46
CA PHE A 259 5.25 6.84 12.68
C PHE A 259 4.68 5.44 12.91
N GLU A 260 3.83 5.32 13.92
CA GLU A 260 2.94 4.17 14.09
C GLU A 260 1.84 4.17 13.03
N GLU A 261 1.51 2.99 12.50
CA GLU A 261 0.54 2.87 11.38
C GLU A 261 -0.85 3.39 11.76
N ALA A 262 -1.35 3.05 12.96
CA ALA A 262 -2.65 3.51 13.43
C ALA A 262 -2.73 5.05 13.57
N GLN A 263 -1.65 5.67 14.03
CA GLN A 263 -1.56 7.13 14.13
C GLN A 263 -1.59 7.77 12.73
N LEU A 264 -0.90 7.16 11.76
CA LEU A 264 -0.89 7.67 10.39
C LEU A 264 -2.27 7.59 9.73
N VAL A 265 -3.01 6.51 9.96
CA VAL A 265 -4.41 6.37 9.51
C VAL A 265 -5.26 7.52 10.05
N GLU A 266 -5.22 7.77 11.37
CA GLU A 266 -6.03 8.83 11.99
C GLU A 266 -5.70 10.21 11.42
N ILE A 267 -4.40 10.54 11.28
CA ILE A 267 -3.95 11.82 10.74
C ILE A 267 -4.43 11.99 9.30
N CYS A 268 -4.24 10.98 8.46
CA CYS A 268 -4.59 11.06 7.05
C CYS A 268 -6.11 11.11 6.82
N THR A 269 -6.91 10.44 7.66
CA THR A 269 -8.38 10.57 7.64
C THR A 269 -8.81 12.00 7.98
N ARG A 270 -8.21 12.61 9.02
CA ARG A 270 -8.52 14.00 9.42
C ARG A 270 -8.15 14.99 8.32
N ILE A 271 -6.98 14.84 7.71
CA ILE A 271 -6.52 15.64 6.57
C ILE A 271 -7.49 15.47 5.38
N SER A 272 -7.87 14.24 5.05
CA SER A 272 -8.79 13.94 3.95
C SER A 272 -10.15 14.60 4.15
N ALA A 273 -10.72 14.52 5.36
CA ALA A 273 -11.98 15.17 5.69
C ALA A 273 -11.91 16.69 5.48
N ALA A 274 -10.82 17.32 5.92
CA ALA A 274 -10.61 18.75 5.74
C ALA A 274 -10.47 19.15 4.25
N LEU A 275 -9.86 18.29 3.42
CA LEU A 275 -9.64 18.53 1.99
C LEU A 275 -10.86 18.20 1.11
N GLY A 276 -11.97 17.70 1.67
CA GLY A 276 -13.19 17.40 0.93
C GLY A 276 -13.65 18.51 -0.03
N PRO A 277 -13.79 19.77 0.44
CA PRO A 277 -14.15 20.89 -0.44
C PRO A 277 -13.15 21.16 -1.57
N VAL A 278 -11.87 20.87 -1.36
CA VAL A 278 -10.83 21.08 -2.37
C VAL A 278 -10.90 20.02 -3.48
N ARG A 279 -11.25 18.77 -3.16
CA ARG A 279 -11.43 17.73 -4.19
C ARG A 279 -12.52 18.12 -5.19
N ALA A 280 -13.59 18.78 -4.74
CA ALA A 280 -14.63 19.32 -5.61
C ALA A 280 -14.14 20.47 -6.50
N MET A 281 -13.16 21.27 -6.05
CA MET A 281 -12.58 22.36 -6.84
C MET A 281 -11.83 21.86 -8.09
N MET A 282 -11.30 20.62 -8.07
CA MET A 282 -10.49 20.10 -9.17
C MET A 282 -11.22 20.08 -10.53
N ALA A 283 -12.56 19.99 -10.53
CA ALA A 283 -13.36 19.91 -11.75
C ALA A 283 -13.57 21.26 -12.47
N GLY A 284 -13.30 22.39 -11.81
CA GLY A 284 -13.69 23.70 -12.37
C GLY A 284 -12.86 24.89 -11.93
N GLN A 285 -11.87 24.69 -11.05
CA GLN A 285 -10.96 25.75 -10.61
C GLN A 285 -9.58 25.57 -11.22
N SER A 286 -8.83 26.67 -11.34
CA SER A 286 -7.45 26.60 -11.82
C SER A 286 -6.55 25.86 -10.83
N ALA A 287 -5.50 25.23 -11.35
CA ALA A 287 -4.53 24.54 -10.52
C ALA A 287 -3.88 25.46 -9.47
N GLN A 288 -3.73 26.75 -9.78
CA GLN A 288 -3.24 27.78 -8.85
C GLN A 288 -4.24 28.04 -7.72
N ALA A 289 -5.54 28.11 -8.02
CA ALA A 289 -6.57 28.28 -7.00
C ALA A 289 -6.67 27.05 -6.08
N VAL A 290 -6.61 25.84 -6.66
CA VAL A 290 -6.54 24.59 -5.90
C VAL A 290 -5.30 24.58 -5.00
N GLN A 291 -4.12 24.88 -5.54
CA GLN A 291 -2.88 24.95 -4.77
C GLN A 291 -2.97 25.96 -3.61
N ALA A 292 -3.44 27.19 -3.88
CA ALA A 292 -3.56 28.22 -2.86
C ALA A 292 -4.49 27.78 -1.71
N ARG A 293 -5.62 27.14 -2.04
CA ARG A 293 -6.56 26.64 -1.04
C ARG A 293 -5.99 25.50 -0.21
N VAL A 294 -5.23 24.59 -0.81
CA VAL A 294 -4.55 23.51 -0.06
C VAL A 294 -3.49 24.07 0.88
N VAL A 295 -2.71 25.07 0.46
CA VAL A 295 -1.70 25.71 1.31
C VAL A 295 -2.35 26.40 2.51
N GLU A 296 -3.43 27.15 2.28
CA GLU A 296 -4.20 27.81 3.33
C GLU A 296 -4.75 26.80 4.34
N LEU A 297 -5.41 25.74 3.86
CA LEU A 297 -5.95 24.69 4.72
C LEU A 297 -4.84 23.93 5.45
N GLY A 298 -3.74 23.63 4.77
CA GLY A 298 -2.56 23.00 5.36
C GLY A 298 -2.00 23.81 6.52
N ALA A 299 -1.93 25.14 6.38
CA ALA A 299 -1.53 26.02 7.48
C ALA A 299 -2.47 25.91 8.68
N SER A 300 -3.80 25.87 8.45
CA SER A 300 -4.79 25.69 9.52
C SER A 300 -4.68 24.33 10.25
N LEU A 301 -4.15 23.31 9.57
CA LEU A 301 -3.86 21.99 10.12
C LEU A 301 -2.47 21.88 10.77
N GLY A 302 -1.74 22.99 10.92
CA GLY A 302 -0.38 22.98 11.49
C GLY A 302 0.72 22.52 10.51
N MET A 303 0.44 22.54 9.21
CA MET A 303 1.37 22.22 8.11
C MET A 303 1.76 23.48 7.30
N ALA A 304 2.00 24.62 7.97
CA ALA A 304 2.37 25.87 7.30
C ALA A 304 3.72 25.84 6.55
N ASN A 305 4.57 24.85 6.88
CA ASN A 305 5.86 24.64 6.24
C ASN A 305 5.71 23.71 5.01
N LEU A 306 6.16 24.16 3.83
CA LEU A 306 6.01 23.40 2.58
C LEU A 306 6.69 22.01 2.62
N PRO A 307 7.92 21.84 3.13
CA PRO A 307 8.49 20.51 3.37
C PRO A 307 7.61 19.59 4.24
N LYS A 308 7.01 20.12 5.32
CA LYS A 308 6.08 19.36 6.17
C LYS A 308 4.81 18.98 5.40
N LEU A 309 4.25 19.90 4.62
CA LEU A 309 3.10 19.66 3.76
C LEU A 309 3.39 18.54 2.74
N ALA A 310 4.55 18.59 2.09
CA ALA A 310 5.04 17.56 1.18
C ALA A 310 5.23 16.19 1.86
N ALA A 311 5.77 16.17 3.09
CA ALA A 311 5.96 14.94 3.85
C ALA A 311 4.62 14.24 4.13
N TYR A 312 3.63 14.98 4.63
CA TYR A 312 2.28 14.43 4.82
C TYR A 312 1.61 14.06 3.50
N GLY A 313 1.88 14.79 2.43
CA GLY A 313 1.39 14.43 1.10
C GLY A 313 1.82 13.03 0.68
N LYS A 314 3.13 12.73 0.76
CA LYS A 314 3.65 11.39 0.42
C LYS A 314 3.11 10.29 1.33
N LEU A 315 3.07 10.55 2.64
CA LEU A 315 2.57 9.57 3.62
C LEU A 315 1.09 9.26 3.41
N CYS A 316 0.24 10.28 3.23
CA CYS A 316 -1.18 10.09 3.05
C CYS A 316 -1.54 9.53 1.67
N THR A 317 -0.79 9.84 0.61
CA THR A 317 -0.94 9.14 -0.67
C THR A 317 -0.71 7.64 -0.51
N ALA A 318 0.39 7.25 0.14
CA ALA A 318 0.69 5.84 0.38
C ALA A 318 -0.32 5.17 1.31
N GLN A 319 -0.77 5.86 2.37
CA GLN A 319 -1.76 5.31 3.29
C GLN A 319 -3.10 5.11 2.62
N GLY A 320 -3.56 6.06 1.80
CA GLY A 320 -4.79 5.92 1.01
C GLY A 320 -4.72 4.73 0.06
N TYR A 321 -3.62 4.55 -0.66
CA TYR A 321 -3.45 3.37 -1.51
C TYR A 321 -3.39 2.05 -0.75
N ARG A 322 -2.88 2.04 0.49
CA ARG A 322 -2.82 0.83 1.32
C ARG A 322 -4.22 0.43 1.79
N LEU A 323 -4.99 1.40 2.24
CA LEU A 323 -6.37 1.21 2.71
C LEU A 323 -7.38 1.06 1.56
N ASP A 324 -6.92 1.27 0.33
CA ASP A 324 -7.75 1.46 -0.85
C ASP A 324 -8.80 2.58 -0.70
N ASP A 325 -8.44 3.61 0.07
CA ASP A 325 -9.22 4.83 0.27
C ASP A 325 -8.74 5.90 -0.72
N ALA A 326 -9.55 6.10 -1.76
CA ALA A 326 -9.24 7.02 -2.84
C ALA A 326 -9.25 8.49 -2.41
N GLU A 327 -10.06 8.86 -1.42
CA GLU A 327 -10.13 10.23 -0.92
C GLU A 327 -8.87 10.59 -0.14
N ILE A 328 -8.39 9.67 0.72
CA ILE A 328 -7.13 9.84 1.44
C ILE A 328 -5.97 9.91 0.46
N ALA A 329 -5.93 9.02 -0.54
CA ALA A 329 -4.86 8.99 -1.53
C ALA A 329 -4.78 10.30 -2.34
N LEU A 330 -5.94 10.76 -2.83
CA LEU A 330 -6.07 12.01 -3.57
C LEU A 330 -5.70 13.23 -2.71
N SER A 331 -6.12 13.23 -1.44
CA SER A 331 -5.79 14.30 -0.50
C SER A 331 -4.27 14.40 -0.26
N GLY A 332 -3.57 13.27 -0.14
CA GLY A 332 -2.11 13.26 -0.07
C GLY A 332 -1.43 13.79 -1.35
N ALA A 333 -1.99 13.46 -2.52
CA ALA A 333 -1.47 13.95 -3.80
C ALA A 333 -1.64 15.48 -3.91
N LEU A 334 -2.79 16.01 -3.45
CA LEU A 334 -3.07 17.44 -3.38
C LEU A 334 -2.08 18.18 -2.47
N LEU A 335 -1.76 17.62 -1.29
CA LEU A 335 -0.75 18.20 -0.40
C LEU A 335 0.63 18.25 -1.06
N SER A 336 1.06 17.18 -1.73
CA SER A 336 2.36 17.11 -2.42
C SER A 336 2.43 18.12 -3.56
N PHE A 337 1.36 18.21 -4.35
CA PHE A 337 1.22 19.20 -5.42
C PHE A 337 1.29 20.63 -4.87
N ALA A 338 0.55 20.93 -3.81
CA ALA A 338 0.49 22.24 -3.18
C ALA A 338 1.82 22.67 -2.55
N ALA A 339 2.61 21.68 -2.09
CA ALA A 339 3.98 21.88 -1.63
C ALA A 339 4.98 22.18 -2.77
N GLY A 340 4.51 22.30 -4.02
CA GLY A 340 5.33 22.62 -5.18
C GLY A 340 5.89 21.40 -5.92
N GLN A 341 5.55 20.18 -5.50
CA GLN A 341 6.02 18.95 -6.17
C GLN A 341 5.15 18.67 -7.40
N ARG A 342 5.31 19.49 -8.44
CA ARG A 342 4.47 19.49 -9.65
C ARG A 342 4.27 18.11 -10.29
N PRO A 343 5.27 17.19 -10.33
CA PRO A 343 5.05 15.84 -10.87
C PRO A 343 3.99 15.01 -10.13
N HIS A 344 3.63 15.35 -8.88
CA HIS A 344 2.49 14.70 -8.19
C HIS A 344 1.13 15.03 -8.82
N ALA A 345 1.04 16.02 -9.72
CA ALA A 345 -0.16 16.26 -10.51
C ALA A 345 -0.53 15.06 -11.41
N GLU A 346 0.41 14.15 -11.70
CA GLU A 346 0.14 12.88 -12.39
C GLU A 346 -0.94 12.07 -11.65
N LEU A 347 -0.85 11.95 -10.32
CA LEU A 347 -1.86 11.25 -9.52
C LEU A 347 -3.18 12.02 -9.50
N LEU A 348 -3.15 13.36 -9.43
CA LEU A 348 -4.37 14.16 -9.52
C LEU A 348 -5.12 13.89 -10.82
N ALA A 349 -4.37 13.76 -11.91
CA ALA A 349 -4.90 13.47 -13.23
C ALA A 349 -5.48 12.05 -13.34
N HIS A 350 -4.82 11.04 -12.78
CA HIS A 350 -5.35 9.66 -12.76
C HIS A 350 -6.62 9.57 -11.91
N HIS A 351 -6.60 10.13 -10.71
CA HIS A 351 -7.78 10.16 -9.85
C HIS A 351 -8.96 10.89 -10.53
N ALA A 352 -8.70 12.05 -11.15
CA ALA A 352 -9.72 12.80 -11.86
C ALA A 352 -10.27 12.06 -13.09
N ARG A 353 -9.42 11.37 -13.87
CA ARG A 353 -9.89 10.58 -15.03
C ARG A 353 -10.78 9.42 -14.57
N GLU A 354 -10.33 8.66 -13.58
CA GLU A 354 -10.97 7.41 -13.14
C GLU A 354 -12.13 7.63 -12.18
N GLY A 355 -12.26 8.83 -11.59
CA GLY A 355 -13.27 9.10 -10.55
C GLY A 355 -12.91 8.54 -9.18
N PHE A 356 -11.61 8.42 -8.87
CA PHE A 356 -11.15 7.94 -7.57
C PHE A 356 -11.10 9.06 -6.53
N GLY A 357 -12.07 9.07 -5.61
CA GLY A 357 -12.12 10.04 -4.51
C GLY A 357 -12.73 11.40 -4.91
N LEU A 358 -13.29 11.47 -6.11
CA LEU A 358 -14.03 12.60 -6.69
C LEU A 358 -14.86 12.08 -7.87
N ALA A 359 -15.85 12.85 -8.33
CA ALA A 359 -16.56 12.50 -9.57
C ALA A 359 -15.59 12.50 -10.77
N ALA A 360 -15.71 11.51 -11.66
CA ALA A 360 -14.88 11.42 -12.85
C ALA A 360 -15.02 12.68 -13.72
N GLN A 361 -13.88 13.20 -14.19
CA GLN A 361 -13.79 14.49 -14.87
C GLN A 361 -13.39 14.37 -16.35
N GLY A 362 -13.36 13.15 -16.90
CA GLY A 362 -13.10 12.87 -18.32
C GLY A 362 -11.95 13.69 -18.88
N ALA A 363 -12.21 14.46 -19.94
CA ALA A 363 -11.22 15.31 -20.61
C ALA A 363 -10.63 16.42 -19.71
N ALA A 364 -11.34 16.90 -18.68
CA ALA A 364 -10.81 17.93 -17.78
C ALA A 364 -9.60 17.44 -16.96
N ALA A 365 -9.46 16.10 -16.80
CA ALA A 365 -8.29 15.49 -16.19
C ALA A 365 -6.98 15.72 -16.97
N PHE A 366 -7.05 16.01 -18.28
CA PHE A 366 -5.86 16.21 -19.13
C PHE A 366 -5.01 17.42 -18.71
N SER A 367 -5.64 18.47 -18.22
CA SER A 367 -4.92 19.64 -17.70
C SER A 367 -3.99 19.32 -16.53
N TRP A 368 -4.32 18.31 -15.72
CA TRP A 368 -3.49 17.84 -14.61
C TRP A 368 -2.30 17.01 -15.10
N TYR A 369 -2.47 16.21 -16.17
CA TYR A 369 -1.36 15.54 -16.82
C TYR A 369 -0.37 16.56 -17.37
N ASP A 370 -0.86 17.56 -18.11
CA ASP A 370 0.01 18.57 -18.71
C ASP A 370 0.89 19.24 -17.66
N ILE A 371 0.33 19.59 -16.49
CA ILE A 371 1.10 20.15 -15.38
C ILE A 371 2.25 19.25 -14.92
N ALA A 372 2.02 17.94 -14.80
CA ALA A 372 3.03 16.99 -14.35
C ALA A 372 4.09 16.76 -15.42
N LEU A 373 3.65 16.49 -16.66
CA LEU A 373 4.51 16.15 -17.78
C LEU A 373 5.39 17.34 -18.19
N ASP A 374 4.82 18.55 -18.24
CA ASP A 374 5.55 19.78 -18.48
C ASP A 374 6.66 20.01 -17.44
N ALA A 375 6.38 19.70 -16.17
CA ALA A 375 7.36 19.85 -15.10
C ALA A 375 8.53 18.88 -15.30
N LEU A 376 8.24 17.63 -15.66
CA LEU A 376 9.25 16.61 -15.94
C LEU A 376 10.09 16.96 -17.18
N GLU A 377 9.46 17.44 -18.24
CA GLU A 377 10.14 17.89 -19.47
C GLU A 377 11.06 19.11 -19.21
N ARG A 378 10.72 19.95 -18.22
CA ARG A 378 11.58 21.06 -17.74
C ARG A 378 12.61 20.63 -16.68
N GLY A 379 12.77 19.33 -16.42
CA GLY A 379 13.80 18.80 -15.54
C GLY A 379 13.44 18.74 -14.06
N ALA A 380 12.15 18.79 -13.69
CA ALA A 380 11.74 18.53 -12.32
C ALA A 380 12.06 17.08 -11.90
N THR A 381 12.38 16.87 -10.62
CA THR A 381 12.63 15.53 -10.07
C THR A 381 11.41 14.64 -10.21
N PRO A 382 11.51 13.44 -10.83
CA PRO A 382 10.39 12.53 -10.97
C PRO A 382 9.80 12.09 -9.63
N ALA A 383 8.47 12.17 -9.50
CA ALA A 383 7.76 11.70 -8.32
C ALA A 383 7.56 10.18 -8.32
N PHE A 384 7.44 9.57 -9.51
CA PHE A 384 7.14 8.14 -9.67
C PHE A 384 8.06 7.51 -10.72
N LEU A 385 8.55 6.30 -10.41
CA LEU A 385 9.47 5.51 -11.24
C LEU A 385 10.57 6.35 -11.92
N PRO A 386 11.51 6.97 -11.15
CA PRO A 386 12.47 7.91 -11.70
C PRO A 386 13.33 7.36 -12.85
N SER A 387 13.71 6.08 -12.78
CA SER A 387 14.47 5.40 -13.84
C SER A 387 13.71 5.23 -15.16
N LYS A 388 12.38 5.30 -15.14
CA LYS A 388 11.52 5.21 -16.32
C LYS A 388 10.87 6.54 -16.72
N SER A 389 11.22 7.65 -16.06
CA SER A 389 10.45 8.90 -16.17
C SER A 389 10.27 9.38 -17.62
N ALA A 390 11.31 9.34 -18.45
CA ALA A 390 11.22 9.74 -19.85
C ALA A 390 10.27 8.84 -20.66
N GLN A 391 10.34 7.53 -20.46
CA GLN A 391 9.44 6.56 -21.11
C GLN A 391 7.98 6.81 -20.71
N ARG A 392 7.73 7.02 -19.41
CA ARG A 392 6.39 7.27 -18.88
C ARG A 392 5.79 8.57 -19.42
N VAL A 393 6.61 9.63 -19.51
CA VAL A 393 6.20 10.89 -20.15
C VAL A 393 5.79 10.65 -21.60
N ALA A 394 6.59 9.93 -22.37
CA ALA A 394 6.28 9.63 -23.77
C ALA A 394 4.96 8.85 -23.93
N VAL A 395 4.73 7.82 -23.10
CA VAL A 395 3.49 7.02 -23.12
C VAL A 395 2.28 7.89 -22.76
N MET A 396 2.35 8.68 -21.69
CA MET A 396 1.24 9.54 -21.27
C MET A 396 0.93 10.62 -22.31
N ARG A 397 1.95 11.27 -22.90
CA ARG A 397 1.76 12.25 -23.99
C ARG A 397 1.08 11.62 -25.20
N ALA A 398 1.53 10.44 -25.62
CA ALA A 398 0.93 9.72 -26.75
C ALA A 398 -0.52 9.32 -26.46
N ALA A 399 -0.81 8.84 -25.25
CA ALA A 399 -2.15 8.44 -24.85
C ALA A 399 -3.11 9.63 -24.75
N ILE A 400 -2.68 10.77 -24.18
CA ILE A 400 -3.49 12.00 -24.11
C ILE A 400 -3.83 12.49 -25.52
N LYS A 401 -2.83 12.53 -26.42
CA LYS A 401 -3.05 12.92 -27.82
C LYS A 401 -4.05 11.99 -28.51
N SER A 402 -3.94 10.68 -28.32
CA SER A 402 -4.86 9.69 -28.88
C SER A 402 -6.27 9.82 -28.32
N GLY A 403 -6.41 9.98 -27.00
CA GLY A 403 -7.70 10.15 -26.33
C GLY A 403 -8.41 11.46 -26.67
N GLN A 404 -7.67 12.56 -26.87
CA GLN A 404 -8.22 13.83 -27.37
C GLN A 404 -8.79 13.67 -28.79
N LEU A 405 -8.06 13.00 -29.68
CA LEU A 405 -8.55 12.71 -31.03
C LEU A 405 -9.82 11.84 -31.02
N GLN A 406 -9.91 10.87 -30.11
CA GLN A 406 -11.12 10.04 -29.95
C GLN A 406 -12.31 10.86 -29.44
N ALA A 407 -12.11 11.75 -28.47
CA ALA A 407 -13.16 12.65 -27.97
C ALA A 407 -13.69 13.61 -29.05
N ASP A 408 -12.80 14.14 -29.90
CA ASP A 408 -13.17 15.01 -31.02
C ASP A 408 -13.98 14.28 -32.11
N THR A 409 -13.72 12.98 -32.33
CA THR A 409 -14.46 12.17 -33.31
C THR A 409 -15.85 11.73 -32.81
N VAL A 410 -16.02 11.47 -31.51
CA VAL A 410 -17.33 11.12 -30.92
C VAL A 410 -18.24 12.36 -30.83
N GLY A 411 -17.66 13.56 -30.72
CA GLY A 411 -18.38 14.84 -30.84
C GLY A 411 -19.00 15.12 -32.23
N ALA A 412 -18.70 14.29 -33.24
CA ALA A 412 -19.20 14.44 -34.61
C ALA A 412 -20.29 13.42 -35.01
N VAL A 413 -20.74 12.55 -34.08
CA VAL A 413 -21.84 11.61 -34.37
C VAL A 413 -23.18 12.28 -33.98
N PRO A 414 -24.15 12.43 -34.90
CA PRO A 414 -25.49 12.89 -34.54
C PRO A 414 -26.12 11.87 -33.59
N MET A 415 -26.54 12.32 -32.41
CA MET A 415 -27.39 11.55 -31.51
C MET A 415 -28.66 11.12 -32.26
N VAL A 416 -28.78 9.84 -32.57
CA VAL A 416 -30.05 9.23 -32.97
C VAL A 416 -30.88 9.08 -31.69
N PRO A 417 -32.12 9.60 -31.62
CA PRO A 417 -32.95 9.45 -30.44
C PRO A 417 -33.28 7.97 -30.21
N ALA A 418 -33.20 7.54 -28.95
CA ALA A 418 -33.57 6.19 -28.53
C ALA A 418 -35.07 5.97 -28.78
N SER A 419 -35.39 5.28 -29.87
CA SER A 419 -36.70 4.65 -30.07
C SER A 419 -36.75 3.36 -29.27
N GLY A 420 -37.71 3.26 -28.35
CA GLY A 420 -37.92 2.12 -27.47
C GLY A 420 -38.04 0.79 -28.23
N GLY A 421 -37.33 -0.21 -27.74
CA GLY A 421 -37.39 -1.59 -28.21
C GLY A 421 -37.02 -2.52 -27.06
N GLY A 422 -37.87 -3.52 -26.83
CA GLY A 422 -37.88 -4.38 -25.64
C GLY A 422 -36.62 -5.18 -25.33
N ILE A 423 -36.62 -5.72 -24.11
CA ILE A 423 -35.60 -6.59 -23.52
C ILE A 423 -35.39 -7.82 -24.41
N PRO A 424 -34.16 -8.12 -24.88
CA PRO A 424 -33.88 -9.39 -25.54
C PRO A 424 -33.70 -10.52 -24.51
N ASP A 425 -34.23 -11.70 -24.85
CA ASP A 425 -34.15 -12.93 -24.06
C ASP A 425 -32.71 -13.48 -23.98
N LEU A 426 -32.32 -13.97 -22.80
CA LEU A 426 -31.05 -14.66 -22.56
C LEU A 426 -31.21 -16.17 -22.86
N PRO A 427 -30.37 -16.77 -23.73
CA PRO A 427 -30.43 -18.20 -23.98
C PRO A 427 -29.76 -18.97 -22.83
N LEU A 428 -30.52 -19.86 -22.19
CA LEU A 428 -29.99 -20.89 -21.30
C LEU A 428 -29.52 -22.10 -22.13
N PRO A 429 -28.41 -22.77 -21.76
CA PRO A 429 -27.95 -23.98 -22.44
C PRO A 429 -28.89 -25.15 -22.14
N GLN A 430 -29.21 -25.93 -23.19
CA GLN A 430 -29.94 -27.20 -23.13
C GLN A 430 -29.07 -28.31 -22.54
#